data_AF-A0A7X5TCC4-F1
#
_entry.id   AF-A0A7X5TCC4-F1
#
_cell.length_a   1.000
_cell.length_b   1.000
_cell.length_c   1.000
_cell.angle_alpha   90.00
_cell.angle_beta   90.00
_cell.angle_gamma   90.00
#
_symmetry.space_group_name_H-M   'P 1'
#
loop_
_entity.id
_entity.type
_entity.pdbx_description
1 polymer ?
#
loop_
_entity_poly.entity_id
_entity_poly.type
_entity_poly.pdbx_seq_one_letter_code
_entity_poly.pdbx_strand_id
1 'polypeptide(L)'
;LSDLPLLKQGDLSRHLLLEEFKKQENGILLGTDSFWEGVDVAGEALRLVIIVKLPFPVPSDPLLQARSEALKEQGKDPFLEDSVPQAVMKFKQGFGRLMRRKDDRGCVLCLDQRLFARSYGKIFLRSLPDCIVSYNPKDLIINEMKQFYKNPGC
;
A
#
# COMPACT_ATOMS: atom_id res chain seq x y z
N LEU A 1 23.83 -2.09 -1.60
CA LEU A 1 22.68 -1.65 -2.42
C LEU A 1 22.92 -1.94 -3.90
N SER A 2 24.18 -2.03 -4.34
CA SER A 2 24.56 -2.63 -5.62
C SER A 2 24.11 -4.09 -5.72
N ASP A 3 23.46 -4.43 -6.84
CA ASP A 3 23.03 -5.76 -7.34
C ASP A 3 21.62 -6.29 -6.99
N LEU A 4 20.65 -5.43 -6.66
CA LEU A 4 19.23 -5.83 -6.69
C LEU A 4 18.59 -5.48 -8.06
N PRO A 5 17.95 -6.44 -8.75
CA PRO A 5 17.23 -6.18 -10.01
C PRO A 5 16.15 -5.12 -9.80
N LEU A 6 16.28 -3.97 -10.48
CA LEU A 6 15.33 -2.88 -10.40
C LEU A 6 14.40 -2.88 -11.62
N LEU A 7 13.12 -3.08 -11.38
CA LEU A 7 12.05 -3.01 -12.37
C LEU A 7 11.23 -1.75 -12.09
N LYS A 8 11.03 -0.90 -13.11
CA LYS A 8 10.25 0.35 -12.96
C LYS A 8 9.15 0.45 -14.00
N GLN A 9 8.00 0.95 -13.57
CA GLN A 9 6.90 1.28 -14.47
C GLN A 9 7.36 2.27 -15.54
N GLY A 10 6.96 2.01 -16.78
CA GLY A 10 7.36 2.80 -17.96
C GLY A 10 8.35 2.06 -18.85
N ASP A 11 9.13 1.12 -18.31
CA ASP A 11 10.08 0.34 -19.11
C ASP A 11 9.39 -0.80 -19.88
N LEU A 12 8.42 -1.45 -19.24
CA LEU A 12 7.62 -2.54 -19.81
C LEU A 12 6.14 -2.31 -19.56
N SER A 13 5.31 -3.04 -20.30
CA SER A 13 3.90 -3.16 -19.96
C SER A 13 3.75 -3.72 -18.54
N ARG A 14 2.73 -3.28 -17.81
CA ARG A 14 2.47 -3.70 -16.43
C ARG A 14 2.46 -5.22 -16.25
N HIS A 15 1.89 -5.95 -17.21
CA HIS A 15 1.87 -7.41 -17.17
C HIS A 15 3.28 -8.00 -17.29
N LEU A 16 4.08 -7.57 -18.27
CA LEU A 16 5.44 -8.05 -18.46
C LEU A 16 6.35 -7.68 -17.28
N LEU A 17 6.19 -6.48 -16.71
CA LEU A 17 6.97 -6.04 -15.55
C LEU A 17 6.73 -6.95 -14.33
N LEU A 18 5.49 -7.42 -14.15
CA LEU A 18 5.15 -8.36 -13.08
C LEU A 18 5.71 -9.76 -13.34
N GLU A 19 5.63 -10.23 -14.58
CA GLU A 19 6.20 -11.53 -14.96
C GLU A 19 7.72 -11.53 -14.79
N GLU A 20 8.41 -10.44 -15.15
CA GLU A 20 9.84 -10.30 -14.90
C GLU A 20 10.17 -10.18 -13.41
N PHE A 21 9.36 -9.45 -12.64
CA PHE A 21 9.54 -9.35 -11.18
C PHE A 21 9.42 -10.71 -10.49
N LYS A 22 8.44 -11.55 -10.88
CA LYS A 22 8.26 -12.90 -10.33
C LYS A 22 9.44 -13.84 -10.59
N LYS A 23 10.24 -13.58 -11.63
CA LYS A 23 11.45 -14.36 -11.94
C LYS A 23 12.66 -13.95 -11.08
N GLN A 24 12.58 -12.82 -10.37
CA GLN A 24 13.67 -12.34 -9.52
C GLN A 24 13.50 -12.84 -8.09
N GLU A 25 14.56 -13.36 -7.48
CA GLU A 25 14.56 -13.76 -6.07
C GLU A 25 14.56 -12.54 -5.12
N ASN A 26 15.28 -11.47 -5.49
CA ASN A 26 15.41 -10.25 -4.71
C ASN A 26 15.18 -8.99 -5.57
N GLY A 27 14.16 -9.01 -6.42
CA GLY A 27 13.80 -7.87 -7.26
C GLY A 27 13.21 -6.71 -6.46
N ILE A 28 13.32 -5.50 -6.99
CA ILE A 28 12.58 -4.32 -6.54
C ILE A 28 11.68 -3.88 -7.69
N LEU A 29 10.38 -3.78 -7.43
CA LEU A 29 9.41 -3.27 -8.37
C LEU A 29 8.93 -1.88 -7.93
N LEU A 30 9.18 -0.88 -8.76
CA LEU A 30 8.67 0.48 -8.57
C LEU A 30 7.44 0.70 -9.45
N GLY A 31 6.29 0.85 -8.80
CA GLY A 31 5.01 1.14 -9.44
C GLY A 31 4.38 2.41 -8.87
N THR A 32 3.56 3.08 -9.69
CA THR A 32 2.73 4.21 -9.26
C THR A 32 1.29 3.75 -9.03
N ASP A 33 0.34 4.69 -9.07
CA ASP A 33 -1.07 4.44 -8.72
C ASP A 33 -1.73 3.30 -9.51
N SER A 34 -1.25 3.00 -10.73
CA SER A 34 -1.75 1.91 -11.59
C SER A 34 -1.38 0.51 -11.09
N PHE A 35 -0.42 0.38 -10.17
CA PHE A 35 -0.08 -0.90 -9.53
C PHE A 35 -1.01 -1.25 -8.37
N TRP A 36 -1.82 -0.29 -7.91
CA TRP A 36 -2.86 -0.56 -6.92
C TRP A 36 -4.07 -1.26 -7.51
N GLU A 37 -4.28 -1.16 -8.83
CA GLU A 37 -5.45 -1.68 -9.54
C GLU A 37 -5.07 -2.84 -10.47
N GLY A 38 -5.79 -3.97 -10.38
CA GLY A 38 -5.65 -5.12 -11.30
C GLY A 38 -4.27 -5.81 -11.38
N VAL A 39 -3.38 -5.66 -10.39
CA VAL A 39 -2.02 -6.24 -10.40
C VAL A 39 -1.90 -7.49 -9.52
N ASP A 40 -1.98 -8.66 -10.12
CA ASP A 40 -1.85 -9.93 -9.41
C ASP A 40 -0.38 -10.38 -9.28
N VAL A 41 0.24 -10.06 -8.14
CA VAL A 41 1.60 -10.50 -7.78
C VAL A 41 1.53 -11.62 -6.76
N ALA A 42 0.89 -12.73 -7.13
CA ALA A 42 0.89 -13.92 -6.30
C ALA A 42 2.23 -14.66 -6.33
N GLY A 43 2.72 -15.07 -5.15
CA GLY A 43 3.86 -15.96 -4.98
C GLY A 43 4.81 -15.54 -3.86
N GLU A 44 5.75 -16.43 -3.52
CA GLU A 44 6.79 -16.22 -2.50
C GLU A 44 7.67 -14.97 -2.72
N ALA A 45 7.61 -14.39 -3.93
CA ALA A 45 8.38 -13.22 -4.33
C ALA A 45 7.99 -11.93 -3.60
N LEU A 46 6.74 -11.75 -3.17
CA LEU A 46 6.30 -10.51 -2.53
C LEU A 46 6.34 -10.60 -1.01
N ARG A 47 7.50 -10.28 -0.43
CA ARG A 47 7.70 -10.28 1.03
C ARG A 47 7.43 -8.89 1.64
N LEU A 48 7.79 -7.82 0.94
CA LEU A 48 7.69 -6.46 1.45
C LEU A 48 6.95 -5.55 0.47
N VAL A 49 5.88 -4.90 0.94
CA VAL A 49 5.22 -3.80 0.24
C VAL A 49 5.56 -2.49 0.93
N ILE A 50 6.06 -1.52 0.18
CA ILE A 50 6.37 -0.17 0.71
C ILE A 50 5.34 0.82 0.16
N ILE A 51 4.61 1.46 1.06
CA ILE A 51 3.63 2.50 0.74
C ILE A 51 4.25 3.84 1.13
N VAL A 52 4.71 4.60 0.13
CA VAL A 52 5.37 5.89 0.37
C VAL A 52 4.38 6.97 0.83
N LYS A 53 3.14 6.92 0.32
CA LYS A 53 2.10 7.89 0.62
C LYS A 53 0.72 7.22 0.62
N LEU A 54 -0.18 7.68 1.48
CA LEU A 54 -1.57 7.23 1.46
C LEU A 54 -2.22 7.56 0.10
N PRO A 55 -2.95 6.61 -0.50
CA PRO A 55 -3.44 6.69 -1.87
C PRO A 55 -4.71 7.55 -1.97
N PHE A 56 -4.60 8.82 -1.58
CA PHE A 56 -5.69 9.79 -1.74
C PHE A 56 -5.90 10.15 -3.20
N PRO A 57 -7.15 10.37 -3.63
CA PRO A 57 -7.45 10.75 -5.00
C PRO A 57 -6.85 12.13 -5.33
N VAL A 58 -6.63 12.37 -6.62
CA VAL A 58 -6.07 13.64 -7.10
C VAL A 58 -7.17 14.72 -7.04
N PRO A 59 -6.97 15.83 -6.31
CA PRO A 59 -8.00 16.86 -6.14
C PRO A 59 -8.44 17.57 -7.43
N SER A 60 -7.65 17.49 -8.51
CA SER A 60 -7.94 18.09 -9.80
C SER A 60 -8.82 17.22 -10.70
N ASP A 61 -9.26 16.04 -10.23
CA ASP A 61 -10.18 15.20 -10.98
C ASP A 61 -11.57 15.88 -11.09
N PRO A 62 -12.12 16.10 -12.29
CA PRO A 62 -13.40 16.81 -12.46
C PRO A 62 -14.58 16.12 -11.78
N LEU A 63 -14.60 14.78 -11.75
CA LEU A 63 -15.68 14.04 -11.10
C LEU A 63 -15.58 14.17 -9.58
N LEU A 64 -14.37 14.16 -9.03
CA LEU A 64 -14.13 14.42 -7.61
C LEU A 64 -14.53 15.84 -7.21
N GLN A 65 -14.26 16.83 -8.05
CA GLN A 65 -14.65 18.23 -7.81
C GLN A 65 -16.17 18.36 -7.73
N ALA A 66 -16.89 17.81 -8.72
CA ALA A 66 -18.35 17.81 -8.73
C ALA A 66 -18.96 17.11 -7.50
N ARG A 67 -18.41 15.96 -7.09
CA ARG A 67 -18.85 15.27 -5.85
C ARG A 67 -18.56 16.09 -4.60
N SER A 68 -17.40 16.73 -4.55
CA SER A 68 -17.01 17.61 -3.44
C SER A 68 -17.94 18.81 -3.31
N GLU A 69 -18.32 19.44 -4.42
CA GLU A 69 -19.28 20.56 -4.41
C GLU A 69 -20.64 20.11 -3.89
N ALA A 70 -21.19 19.00 -4.41
CA ALA A 70 -22.47 18.45 -3.95
C ALA A 70 -22.48 18.09 -2.45
N LEU A 71 -21.37 17.58 -1.91
CA LEU A 71 -21.24 17.27 -0.48
C LEU A 71 -21.15 18.55 0.38
N LYS A 72 -20.45 19.58 -0.11
CA LYS A 72 -20.38 20.89 0.56
C LYS A 72 -21.75 21.58 0.61
N GLU A 73 -22.53 21.51 -0.46
CA GLU A 73 -23.91 22.03 -0.49
C GLU A 73 -24.81 21.35 0.55
N GLN A 74 -24.52 20.09 0.89
CA GLN A 74 -25.21 19.35 1.96
C GLN A 74 -24.64 19.63 3.37
N GLY A 75 -23.67 20.54 3.51
CA GLY A 75 -23.01 20.85 4.78
C GLY A 75 -22.08 19.75 5.30
N LYS A 76 -21.65 18.82 4.43
CA LYS A 76 -20.76 17.72 4.77
C LYS A 76 -19.30 18.05 4.45
N ASP A 77 -18.37 17.30 5.05
CA ASP A 77 -16.93 17.38 4.73
C ASP A 77 -16.58 16.37 3.62
N PRO A 78 -16.31 16.80 2.38
CA PRO A 78 -15.97 15.89 1.28
C PRO A 78 -14.71 15.07 1.52
N PHE A 79 -13.78 15.59 2.33
CA PHE A 79 -12.56 14.86 2.63
C PHE A 79 -12.88 13.61 3.45
N LEU A 80 -13.69 13.75 4.50
CA LEU A 80 -14.08 12.62 5.35
C LEU A 80 -15.13 11.71 4.71
N GLU A 81 -16.07 12.28 3.94
CA GLU A 81 -17.19 11.54 3.36
C GLU A 81 -16.87 10.86 2.02
N ASP A 82 -15.86 11.32 1.29
CA ASP A 82 -15.53 10.77 -0.03
C ASP A 82 -14.04 10.40 -0.15
N SER A 83 -13.14 11.36 0.10
CA SER A 83 -11.69 11.14 -0.12
C SER A 83 -11.10 10.06 0.79
N VAL A 84 -11.46 10.04 2.07
CA VAL A 84 -11.00 9.04 3.05
C VAL A 84 -11.54 7.64 2.68
N PRO A 85 -12.84 7.43 2.46
CA PRO A 85 -13.37 6.13 2.01
C PRO A 85 -12.69 5.59 0.74
N GLN A 86 -12.51 6.43 -0.28
CA GLN A 86 -11.83 6.02 -1.52
C GLN A 86 -10.38 5.60 -1.25
N ALA A 87 -9.64 6.39 -0.47
CA ALA A 87 -8.26 6.08 -0.12
C ALA A 87 -8.15 4.80 0.73
N VAL A 88 -9.09 4.56 1.65
CA VAL A 88 -9.15 3.34 2.46
C VAL A 88 -9.42 2.12 1.59
N MET A 89 -10.35 2.21 0.62
CA MET A 89 -10.61 1.13 -0.33
C MET A 89 -9.35 0.77 -1.13
N LYS A 90 -8.67 1.78 -1.68
CA LYS A 90 -7.43 1.58 -2.45
C LYS A 90 -6.30 1.02 -1.58
N PHE A 91 -6.15 1.53 -0.36
CA PHE A 91 -5.18 1.04 0.61
C PHE A 91 -5.40 -0.43 0.96
N LYS A 92 -6.66 -0.83 1.24
CA LYS A 92 -7.03 -2.22 1.51
C LYS A 92 -6.74 -3.14 0.32
N GLN A 93 -7.00 -2.67 -0.89
CA GLN A 93 -6.67 -3.43 -2.11
C GLN A 93 -5.16 -3.65 -2.24
N GLY A 94 -4.34 -2.61 -2.02
CA GLY A 94 -2.88 -2.76 -2.05
C GLY A 94 -2.36 -3.70 -0.96
N PHE A 95 -2.94 -3.64 0.25
CA PHE A 95 -2.60 -4.57 1.33
C PHE A 95 -2.95 -6.02 0.98
N GLY A 96 -4.13 -6.27 0.42
CA GLY A 96 -4.59 -7.60 0.02
C GLY A 96 -3.75 -8.24 -1.11
N ARG A 97 -2.88 -7.48 -1.78
CA ARG A 97 -1.91 -8.04 -2.73
C ARG A 97 -0.75 -8.77 -2.03
N LEU A 98 -0.43 -8.43 -0.78
CA LEU A 98 0.64 -9.07 -0.01
C LEU A 98 0.20 -10.41 0.60
N MET A 99 -1.05 -10.50 1.05
CA MET A 99 -1.55 -11.64 1.83
C MET A 99 -2.67 -12.33 1.05
N ARG A 100 -2.33 -13.30 0.19
CA ARG A 100 -3.32 -13.98 -0.68
C ARG A 100 -3.62 -15.41 -0.23
N ARG A 101 -2.62 -16.12 0.28
CA ARG A 101 -2.74 -17.45 0.86
C ARG A 101 -2.56 -17.39 2.38
N LYS A 102 -3.04 -18.42 3.08
CA LYS A 102 -2.95 -18.50 4.55
C LYS A 102 -1.51 -18.61 5.06
N ASP A 103 -0.62 -19.09 4.21
CA ASP A 103 0.81 -19.28 4.43
C ASP A 103 1.66 -18.11 3.93
N ASP A 104 1.06 -17.14 3.22
CA ASP A 104 1.79 -15.95 2.79
C ASP A 104 2.22 -15.14 4.02
N ARG A 105 3.48 -14.66 3.99
CA ARG A 105 4.08 -13.95 5.10
C ARG A 105 4.89 -12.77 4.59
N GLY A 106 4.53 -11.58 5.06
CA GLY A 106 5.21 -10.36 4.67
C GLY A 106 4.95 -9.18 5.58
N CYS A 107 5.59 -8.07 5.27
CA CYS A 107 5.38 -6.79 5.94
C CYS A 107 4.85 -5.75 4.95
N VAL A 108 3.96 -4.89 5.43
CA VAL A 108 3.63 -3.63 4.76
C VAL A 108 4.29 -2.49 5.53
N LEU A 109 5.22 -1.78 4.88
CA LEU A 109 5.87 -0.61 5.44
C LEU A 109 5.22 0.65 4.88
N CYS A 110 4.43 1.35 5.69
CA CYS A 110 3.86 2.65 5.35
C CYS A 110 4.77 3.78 5.86
N LEU A 111 5.27 4.61 4.95
CA LEU A 111 6.13 5.75 5.27
C LEU A 111 5.35 7.04 5.53
N ASP A 112 4.03 7.02 5.36
CA ASP A 112 3.18 8.18 5.54
C ASP A 112 2.75 8.34 7.01
N GLN A 113 3.36 9.29 7.71
CA GLN A 113 3.07 9.57 9.12
C GLN A 113 1.60 9.89 9.39
N ARG A 114 0.83 10.33 8.38
CA ARG A 114 -0.59 10.65 8.54
C ARG A 114 -1.42 9.43 8.96
N LEU A 115 -0.93 8.21 8.70
CA LEU A 115 -1.59 6.98 9.14
C LEU A 115 -1.74 6.90 10.67
N PHE A 116 -0.81 7.48 11.42
CA PHE A 116 -0.86 7.52 12.89
C PHE A 116 -1.13 8.91 13.45
N ALA A 117 -0.67 9.97 12.76
CA ALA A 117 -0.77 11.34 13.25
C ALA A 117 -2.15 11.99 13.02
N ARG A 118 -2.97 11.45 12.10
CA ARG A 118 -4.29 12.01 11.78
C ARG A 118 -5.42 11.13 12.30
N SER A 119 -6.51 11.77 12.72
CA SER A 119 -7.68 11.09 13.28
C SER A 119 -8.32 10.07 12.33
N TYR A 120 -8.26 10.31 11.01
CA TYR A 120 -8.75 9.38 9.99
C TYR A 120 -7.85 8.15 9.80
N GLY A 121 -6.59 8.19 10.25
CA GLY A 121 -5.65 7.09 10.08
C GLY A 121 -6.13 5.78 10.72
N LYS A 122 -6.88 5.88 11.83
CA LYS A 122 -7.56 4.73 12.47
C LYS A 122 -8.54 4.02 11.54
N ILE A 123 -9.13 4.71 10.57
CA ILE A 123 -10.09 4.13 9.61
C ILE A 123 -9.33 3.21 8.64
N PHE A 124 -8.13 3.60 8.21
CA PHE A 124 -7.25 2.74 7.41
C PHE A 124 -6.87 1.48 8.19
N LEU A 125 -6.35 1.63 9.41
CA LEU A 125 -5.90 0.50 10.22
C LEU A 125 -7.04 -0.49 10.51
N ARG A 126 -8.24 0.01 10.84
CA ARG A 126 -9.43 -0.83 11.09
C ARG A 126 -9.97 -1.52 9.84
N SER A 127 -9.59 -1.08 8.65
CA SER A 127 -10.02 -1.69 7.38
C SER A 127 -9.20 -2.93 7.01
N LEU A 128 -8.03 -3.09 7.63
CA LEU A 128 -7.10 -4.19 7.40
C LEU A 128 -7.53 -5.45 8.18
N PRO A 129 -7.13 -6.65 7.71
CA PRO A 129 -7.23 -7.87 8.52
C PRO A 129 -6.36 -7.76 9.79
N ASP A 130 -6.58 -8.68 10.73
CA ASP A 130 -5.78 -8.77 11.96
C ASP A 130 -4.29 -8.90 11.61
N CYS A 131 -3.52 -7.90 12.00
CA CYS A 131 -2.09 -7.84 11.79
C CYS A 131 -1.43 -7.08 12.94
N ILE A 132 -0.14 -7.36 13.15
CA ILE A 132 0.67 -6.61 14.11
C ILE A 132 0.94 -5.23 13.52
N VAL A 133 0.48 -4.19 14.20
CA VAL A 133 0.71 -2.79 13.82
C VAL A 133 1.79 -2.20 14.72
N SER A 134 2.84 -1.65 14.12
CA SER A 134 3.96 -1.01 14.82
C SER A 134 4.19 0.41 14.28
N TYR A 135 4.51 1.34 15.18
CA TYR A 135 4.89 2.71 14.84
C TYR A 135 6.10 3.13 15.68
N ASN A 136 7.27 3.12 15.06
CA ASN A 136 8.55 3.35 15.73
C ASN A 136 9.53 4.09 14.80
N PRO A 137 10.63 4.65 15.33
CA PRO A 137 11.76 5.12 14.54
C PRO A 137 12.31 4.04 13.60
N LYS A 138 12.89 4.48 12.48
CA LYS A 138 13.41 3.64 11.39
C LYS A 138 14.20 2.41 11.87
N ASP A 139 15.16 2.61 12.77
CA ASP A 139 16.09 1.53 13.16
C ASP A 139 15.38 0.44 13.98
N LEU A 140 14.38 0.81 14.78
CA LEU A 140 13.55 -0.13 15.52
C LEU A 140 12.64 -0.92 14.57
N ILE A 141 11.98 -0.24 13.63
CA ILE A 141 11.14 -0.92 12.61
C ILE A 141 11.96 -1.91 11.78
N ILE A 142 13.17 -1.53 11.35
CA ILE A 142 14.06 -2.44 10.61
C ILE A 142 14.39 -3.68 11.45
N ASN A 143 14.65 -3.50 12.74
CA ASN A 143 14.94 -4.61 13.64
C ASN A 143 13.71 -5.51 13.86
N GLU A 144 12.53 -4.93 14.06
CA GLU A 144 11.26 -5.68 14.18
C GLU A 144 10.98 -6.49 12.93
N MET A 145 11.14 -5.90 11.73
CA MET A 145 10.98 -6.62 10.46
C MET A 145 11.98 -7.78 10.32
N LYS A 146 13.24 -7.58 10.71
CA LYS A 146 14.24 -8.66 10.72
C LYS A 146 13.84 -9.78 11.67
N GLN A 147 13.32 -9.47 12.85
CA GLN A 147 12.87 -10.47 13.82
C GLN A 147 11.63 -11.21 13.33
N PHE A 148 10.69 -10.50 12.72
CA PHE A 148 9.55 -11.10 12.03
C PHE A 148 10.04 -12.18 11.08
N TYR A 149 10.84 -11.85 10.06
CA TYR A 149 11.30 -12.86 9.10
C TYR A 149 12.12 -14.01 9.69
N LYS A 150 12.80 -13.81 10.82
CA LYS A 150 13.56 -14.89 11.52
C LYS A 150 12.67 -15.88 12.28
N ASN A 151 11.48 -15.48 12.74
CA ASN A 151 10.60 -16.31 13.55
C ASN A 151 9.34 -16.71 12.77
N PRO A 152 9.33 -17.83 12.03
CA PRO A 152 8.18 -18.24 11.21
C PRO A 152 6.91 -18.67 11.96
N GLY A 153 6.91 -18.66 13.30
CA GLY A 153 5.80 -19.12 14.16
C GLY A 153 4.92 -18.04 14.79
N CYS A 154 5.05 -16.77 14.38
CA CYS A 154 4.17 -15.66 14.77
C CYS A 154 3.35 -15.16 13.59
#